data_AF-A0A379B789-F1
#
_entry.id   AF-A0A379B789-F1
#
_cell.length_a   1.000
_cell.length_b   1.000
_cell.length_c   1.000
_cell.angle_alpha   90.00
_cell.angle_beta   90.00
_cell.angle_gamma   90.00
#
_symmetry.space_group_name_H-M   'P 1'
#
loop_
_entity.id
_entity.type
_entity.pdbx_description
1 polymer ?
#
loop_
_entity_poly.entity_id
_entity_poly.type
_entity_poly.pdbx_seq_one_letter_code
_entity_poly.pdbx_strand_id
1 'polypeptide(L)'
;MVLPEAQLLEVPQVINSLLKSDTTLQPLRPHLNLSQKSRAWNDKKITAHHGIIPTTQPVDITKMDKDEFKVYDLIRRRYLAQFLPQFEVDKTQIRLSCGTHQLVAKGQVTVVTGWKMLFRHAKEEQGDKQGLPVLNIGQNLAVVNTEVESLKTTPPQHYTEGTLLTAMVNVARFVTDERLKKQLRETEGLGTEATRASIMKTLYDRGYIQKKGKSVISTSAGKMLITNLPTALKDPGLTALWEQALNQIAEKQMSLQDFMQKQEQFVRYLIQTCGRQDIKMGNVEIKKCPECGKPLRKRTGKNGDFWGCMGYPQCNYVESSTKKKKSGKKYSSVNLSQQFAKLHQQVK
;
A
#
# COMPACT_ATOMS: atom_id res chain seq x y z
N MET A 1 -9.29 0.16 14.87
CA MET A 1 -10.65 0.55 15.32
C MET A 1 -10.58 0.83 16.80
N VAL A 2 -10.90 2.06 17.18
CA VAL A 2 -11.11 2.50 18.57
C VAL A 2 -12.51 3.11 18.61
N LEU A 3 -13.29 2.84 19.64
CA LEU A 3 -14.68 3.24 19.82
C LEU A 3 -14.85 3.95 21.17
N PRO A 4 -15.74 4.95 21.28
CA PRO A 4 -16.06 5.60 22.55
C PRO A 4 -16.74 4.62 23.51
N GLU A 5 -16.44 4.71 24.79
CA GLU A 5 -17.05 3.84 25.81
C GLU A 5 -18.55 4.10 25.96
N ALA A 6 -18.99 5.34 25.76
CA ALA A 6 -20.40 5.72 25.82
C ALA A 6 -21.28 4.94 24.81
N GLN A 7 -20.72 4.54 23.66
CA GLN A 7 -21.45 3.77 22.64
C GLN A 7 -21.70 2.31 23.04
N LEU A 8 -21.16 1.83 24.17
CA LEU A 8 -21.50 0.51 24.72
C LEU A 8 -23.00 0.37 25.01
N LEU A 9 -23.67 1.47 25.38
CA LEU A 9 -25.10 1.50 25.66
C LEU A 9 -25.94 1.23 24.38
N GLU A 10 -25.40 1.54 23.21
CA GLU A 10 -26.09 1.38 21.92
C GLU A 10 -25.90 -0.02 21.31
N VAL A 11 -24.94 -0.81 21.83
CA VAL A 11 -24.58 -2.13 21.29
C VAL A 11 -25.79 -3.03 21.07
N PRO A 12 -26.73 -3.21 22.03
CA PRO A 12 -27.90 -4.05 21.80
C PRO A 12 -28.76 -3.58 20.62
N GLN A 13 -28.90 -2.26 20.45
CA GLN A 13 -29.68 -1.69 19.34
C GLN A 13 -28.97 -1.85 17.99
N VAL A 14 -27.66 -1.65 17.94
CA VAL A 14 -26.87 -1.88 16.71
C VAL A 14 -26.94 -3.35 16.30
N ILE A 15 -26.71 -4.28 17.24
CA ILE A 15 -26.78 -5.73 16.95
C ILE A 15 -28.17 -6.16 16.49
N ASN A 16 -29.23 -5.68 17.15
CA ASN A 16 -30.60 -5.94 16.72
C ASN A 16 -30.88 -5.39 15.30
N SER A 17 -30.32 -4.23 14.96
CA SER A 17 -30.46 -3.64 13.63
C SER A 17 -29.76 -4.48 12.57
N LEU A 18 -28.57 -4.99 12.86
CA LEU A 18 -27.86 -5.92 11.97
C LEU A 18 -28.65 -7.21 11.72
N LEU A 19 -29.17 -7.83 12.80
CA LEU A 19 -29.94 -9.08 12.72
C LEU A 19 -31.29 -8.90 11.99
N LYS A 20 -31.88 -7.70 12.06
CA LYS A 20 -33.08 -7.34 11.28
C LYS A 20 -32.76 -7.08 9.81
N SER A 21 -31.61 -6.47 9.53
CA SER A 21 -31.18 -6.12 8.16
C SER A 21 -30.78 -7.35 7.35
N ASP A 22 -30.25 -8.38 8.01
CA ASP A 22 -29.78 -9.61 7.37
C ASP A 22 -30.03 -10.84 8.25
N THR A 23 -31.01 -11.66 7.85
CA THR A 23 -31.40 -12.87 8.57
C THR A 23 -30.32 -13.95 8.54
N THR A 24 -29.35 -13.88 7.62
CA THR A 24 -28.22 -14.83 7.58
C THR A 24 -27.29 -14.68 8.79
N LEU A 25 -27.39 -13.57 9.54
CA LEU A 25 -26.65 -13.34 10.77
C LEU A 25 -27.31 -13.99 12.00
N GLN A 26 -28.55 -14.46 11.92
CA GLN A 26 -29.27 -15.05 13.06
C GLN A 26 -28.51 -16.21 13.76
N PRO A 27 -27.84 -17.13 13.04
CA PRO A 27 -27.05 -18.19 13.67
C PRO A 27 -25.89 -17.68 14.53
N LEU A 28 -25.43 -16.43 14.35
CA LEU A 28 -24.36 -15.86 15.18
C LEU A 28 -24.86 -15.39 16.55
N ARG A 29 -26.15 -15.07 16.70
CA ARG A 29 -26.73 -14.51 17.92
C ARG A 29 -26.34 -15.24 19.21
N PRO A 30 -26.41 -16.58 19.33
CA PRO A 30 -26.03 -17.29 20.56
C PRO A 30 -24.54 -17.19 20.90
N HIS A 31 -23.68 -16.81 19.95
CA HIS A 31 -22.24 -16.67 20.15
C HIS A 31 -21.82 -15.25 20.54
N LEU A 32 -22.71 -14.26 20.44
CA LEU A 32 -22.42 -12.87 20.74
C LEU A 32 -22.56 -12.60 22.24
N ASN A 33 -21.44 -12.28 22.89
CA ASN A 33 -21.43 -11.78 24.25
C ASN A 33 -21.46 -10.24 24.24
N LEU A 34 -22.64 -9.65 24.43
CA LEU A 34 -22.82 -8.20 24.39
C LEU A 34 -22.28 -7.47 25.62
N SER A 35 -21.95 -8.18 26.71
CA SER A 35 -21.25 -7.58 27.86
C SER A 35 -19.73 -7.58 27.67
N GLN A 36 -19.22 -8.19 26.59
CA GLN A 36 -17.80 -8.20 26.29
C GLN A 36 -17.31 -6.79 25.89
N LYS A 37 -16.41 -6.24 26.70
CA LYS A 37 -15.67 -5.00 26.37
C LYS A 37 -14.28 -5.35 25.85
N SER A 38 -14.14 -5.42 24.52
CA SER A 38 -12.83 -5.56 23.87
C SER A 38 -11.96 -4.32 24.07
N ARG A 39 -10.66 -4.41 23.72
CA ARG A 39 -9.74 -3.26 23.72
C ARG A 39 -10.12 -2.13 22.76
N ALA A 40 -11.12 -2.32 21.89
CA ALA A 40 -11.57 -1.30 20.96
C ALA A 40 -12.26 -0.14 21.71
N TRP A 41 -12.95 -0.41 22.81
CA TRP A 41 -13.66 0.61 23.61
C TRP A 41 -12.69 1.34 24.53
N ASN A 42 -12.27 2.55 24.14
CA ASN A 42 -11.26 3.30 24.88
C ASN A 42 -11.26 4.79 24.51
N ASP A 43 -11.91 5.62 25.34
CA ASP A 43 -12.00 7.07 25.13
C ASP A 43 -10.64 7.76 25.06
N LYS A 44 -9.63 7.25 25.80
CA LYS A 44 -8.28 7.84 25.82
C LYS A 44 -7.54 7.70 24.48
N LYS A 45 -8.02 6.83 23.60
CA LYS A 45 -7.44 6.59 22.27
C LYS A 45 -8.29 7.16 21.13
N ILE A 46 -9.37 7.86 21.46
CA ILE A 46 -10.19 8.58 20.48
C ILE A 46 -9.52 9.91 20.15
N THR A 47 -9.48 10.24 18.85
CA THR A 47 -9.02 11.54 18.35
C THR A 47 -10.24 12.35 17.90
N ALA A 48 -10.20 13.02 16.74
CA ALA A 48 -11.37 13.73 16.21
C ALA A 48 -12.51 12.80 15.80
N HIS A 49 -12.20 11.55 15.44
CA HIS A 49 -13.16 10.57 14.95
C HIS A 49 -12.93 9.20 15.61
N HIS A 50 -13.98 8.38 15.64
CA HIS A 50 -13.90 6.98 16.06
C HIS A 50 -13.93 6.04 14.85
N GLY A 51 -13.71 4.75 15.10
CA GLY A 51 -13.81 3.73 14.06
C GLY A 51 -15.20 3.66 13.41
N ILE A 52 -15.23 3.36 12.11
CA ILE A 52 -16.47 3.22 11.34
C ILE A 52 -17.22 1.96 11.80
N ILE A 53 -18.48 2.13 12.20
CA ILE A 53 -19.36 1.07 12.71
C ILE A 53 -20.74 1.14 12.04
N PRO A 54 -21.53 0.05 12.06
CA PRO A 54 -22.93 0.11 11.68
C PRO A 54 -23.73 1.03 12.61
N THR A 55 -24.79 1.62 12.09
CA THR A 55 -25.71 2.47 12.85
C THR A 55 -26.80 1.66 13.58
N THR A 56 -27.53 2.33 14.46
CA THR A 56 -28.71 1.79 15.17
C THR A 56 -29.98 1.67 14.31
N GLN A 57 -29.91 2.03 13.03
CA GLN A 57 -31.00 1.90 12.08
C GLN A 57 -30.84 0.64 11.23
N PRO A 58 -31.88 -0.20 11.11
CA PRO A 58 -31.89 -1.28 10.13
C PRO A 58 -31.76 -0.74 8.71
N VAL A 59 -31.05 -1.47 7.86
CA VAL A 59 -30.85 -1.13 6.46
C VAL A 59 -31.44 -2.23 5.57
N ASP A 60 -31.95 -1.83 4.41
CA ASP A 60 -32.39 -2.77 3.40
C ASP A 60 -31.21 -3.15 2.50
N ILE A 61 -30.58 -4.28 2.80
CA ILE A 61 -29.40 -4.77 2.06
C ILE A 61 -29.71 -5.08 0.59
N THR A 62 -30.99 -5.24 0.21
CA THR A 62 -31.38 -5.54 -1.18
C THR A 62 -31.29 -4.33 -2.09
N LYS A 63 -31.25 -3.12 -1.51
CA LYS A 63 -31.08 -1.86 -2.23
C LYS A 63 -29.61 -1.49 -2.46
N MET A 64 -28.69 -2.18 -1.79
CA MET A 64 -27.26 -1.95 -1.95
C MET A 64 -26.77 -2.60 -3.24
N ASP A 65 -25.91 -1.89 -3.96
CA ASP A 65 -25.15 -2.54 -5.02
C ASP A 65 -24.11 -3.52 -4.46
N LYS A 66 -23.45 -4.23 -5.36
CA LYS A 66 -22.47 -5.26 -4.99
C LYS A 66 -21.28 -4.72 -4.21
N ASP A 67 -20.84 -3.49 -4.48
CA ASP A 67 -19.66 -2.90 -3.84
C ASP A 67 -20.04 -2.22 -2.53
N GLU A 68 -21.19 -1.55 -2.47
CA GLU A 68 -21.80 -1.04 -1.24
C GLU A 68 -21.99 -2.17 -0.21
N PHE A 69 -22.58 -3.30 -0.63
CA PHE A 69 -22.78 -4.43 0.26
C PHE A 69 -21.46 -5.02 0.75
N LYS A 70 -20.43 -5.13 -0.10
CA LYS A 70 -19.10 -5.62 0.34
C LYS A 70 -18.48 -4.72 1.40
N VAL A 71 -18.56 -3.40 1.23
CA VAL A 71 -18.02 -2.44 2.21
C VAL A 71 -18.82 -2.53 3.51
N TYR A 72 -20.15 -2.55 3.42
CA TYR A 72 -21.03 -2.73 4.58
C TYR A 72 -20.76 -4.05 5.32
N ASP A 73 -20.58 -5.15 4.58
CA ASP A 73 -20.29 -6.48 5.13
C ASP A 73 -18.94 -6.52 5.85
N LEU A 74 -17.92 -5.85 5.31
CA LEU A 74 -16.62 -5.69 5.97
C LEU A 74 -16.77 -4.92 7.30
N ILE A 75 -17.52 -3.82 7.31
CA ILE A 75 -17.74 -2.99 8.50
C ILE A 75 -18.50 -3.78 9.57
N ARG A 76 -19.64 -4.39 9.22
CA ARG A 76 -20.48 -5.12 10.18
C ARG A 76 -19.79 -6.35 10.74
N ARG A 77 -19.03 -7.12 9.94
CA ARG A 77 -18.24 -8.27 10.44
C ARG A 77 -17.18 -7.81 11.42
N ARG A 78 -16.52 -6.67 11.17
CA ARG A 78 -15.50 -6.12 12.08
C ARG A 78 -16.09 -5.66 13.41
N TYR A 79 -17.29 -5.11 13.39
CA TYR A 79 -18.04 -4.73 14.59
C TYR A 79 -18.51 -5.97 15.38
N LEU A 80 -19.17 -6.94 14.71
CA LEU A 80 -19.62 -8.20 15.32
C LEU A 80 -18.47 -8.97 15.99
N ALA A 81 -17.28 -8.96 15.38
CA ALA A 81 -16.08 -9.57 15.94
C ALA A 81 -15.71 -9.06 17.34
N GLN A 82 -16.15 -7.85 17.74
CA GLN A 82 -15.87 -7.31 19.08
C GLN A 82 -16.61 -8.05 20.20
N PHE A 83 -17.63 -8.85 19.86
CA PHE A 83 -18.51 -9.56 20.80
C PHE A 83 -18.39 -11.08 20.68
N LEU A 84 -17.46 -11.57 19.86
CA LEU A 84 -17.14 -13.00 19.77
C LEU A 84 -15.94 -13.33 20.67
N PRO A 85 -15.80 -14.60 21.11
CA PRO A 85 -14.64 -15.06 21.85
C PRO A 85 -13.31 -14.78 21.15
N GLN A 86 -12.23 -14.76 21.91
CA GLN A 86 -10.88 -14.69 21.34
C GLN A 86 -10.59 -15.95 20.50
N PHE A 87 -9.69 -15.79 19.53
CA PHE A 87 -9.17 -16.93 18.78
C PHE A 87 -8.01 -17.53 19.59
N GLU A 88 -8.15 -18.79 19.98
CA GLU A 88 -7.22 -19.48 20.87
C GLU A 88 -6.59 -20.68 20.17
N VAL A 89 -5.30 -20.85 20.40
CA VAL A 89 -4.48 -21.87 19.76
C VAL A 89 -3.49 -22.44 20.76
N ASP A 90 -3.33 -23.76 20.73
CA ASP A 90 -2.25 -24.44 21.41
C ASP A 90 -1.06 -24.49 20.48
N LYS A 91 0.09 -23.98 20.94
CA LYS A 91 1.35 -24.02 20.20
C LYS A 91 2.27 -25.04 20.84
N THR A 92 2.66 -26.04 20.06
CA THR A 92 3.60 -27.07 20.48
C THR A 92 4.95 -26.79 19.85
N GLN A 93 6.01 -26.79 20.66
CA GLN A 93 7.38 -26.75 20.20
C GLN A 93 8.13 -27.94 20.75
N ILE A 94 8.61 -28.83 19.87
CA ILE A 94 9.43 -29.98 20.21
C ILE A 94 10.87 -29.61 19.89
N ARG A 95 11.77 -29.77 20.87
CA ARG A 95 13.22 -29.63 20.68
C ARG A 95 13.83 -31.03 20.70
N LEU A 96 14.59 -31.34 19.66
CA LEU A 96 15.19 -32.66 19.46
C LEU A 96 16.70 -32.49 19.36
N SER A 97 17.44 -33.42 19.94
CA SER A 97 18.89 -33.52 19.80
C SER A 97 19.21 -34.68 18.86
N CYS A 98 19.97 -34.42 17.80
CA CYS A 98 20.43 -35.44 16.86
C CYS A 98 21.93 -35.28 16.61
N GLY A 99 22.74 -36.09 17.29
CA GLY A 99 24.19 -35.91 17.35
C GLY A 99 24.53 -34.54 17.94
N THR A 100 25.26 -33.71 17.20
CA THR A 100 25.63 -32.34 17.57
C THR A 100 24.57 -31.29 17.23
N HIS A 101 23.50 -31.66 16.51
CA HIS A 101 22.51 -30.72 16.02
C HIS A 101 21.31 -30.61 16.96
N GLN A 102 20.81 -29.37 17.11
CA GLN A 102 19.54 -29.08 17.76
C GLN A 102 18.49 -28.81 16.69
N LEU A 103 17.44 -29.62 16.66
CA LEU A 103 16.33 -29.51 15.72
C LEU A 103 15.09 -29.00 16.46
N VAL A 104 14.25 -28.23 15.77
CA VAL A 104 13.01 -27.69 16.34
C VAL A 104 11.85 -27.99 15.40
N ALA A 105 10.86 -28.72 15.90
CA ALA A 105 9.55 -28.83 15.26
C ALA A 105 8.56 -27.90 15.96
N LYS A 106 7.77 -27.16 15.18
CA LYS A 106 6.71 -26.29 15.67
C LYS A 106 5.39 -26.73 15.05
N GLY A 107 4.33 -26.72 15.84
CA GLY A 107 2.99 -26.99 15.37
C GLY A 107 1.97 -26.22 16.19
N GLN A 108 0.75 -26.19 15.68
CA GLN A 108 -0.30 -25.39 16.26
C GLN A 108 -1.67 -26.02 16.00
N VAL A 109 -2.50 -26.11 17.03
CA VAL A 109 -3.89 -26.59 16.96
C VAL A 109 -4.83 -25.47 17.36
N THR A 110 -5.94 -25.28 16.64
CA THR A 110 -6.98 -24.32 17.03
C THR A 110 -7.85 -24.91 18.12
N VAL A 111 -7.93 -24.22 19.26
CA VAL A 111 -8.78 -24.60 20.41
C VAL A 111 -10.12 -23.87 20.33
N VAL A 112 -10.09 -22.56 20.09
CA VAL A 112 -11.29 -21.72 19.95
C VAL A 112 -11.19 -20.93 18.64
N THR A 113 -12.16 -21.12 17.74
CA THR A 113 -12.20 -20.33 16.48
C THR A 113 -12.50 -18.85 16.76
N GLY A 114 -13.38 -18.57 17.73
CA GLY A 114 -13.73 -17.21 18.16
C GLY A 114 -14.12 -16.30 16.99
N TRP A 115 -13.72 -15.03 17.08
CA TRP A 115 -14.00 -14.00 16.08
C TRP A 115 -13.58 -14.34 14.64
N LYS A 116 -12.62 -15.27 14.44
CA LYS A 116 -12.18 -15.67 13.10
C LYS A 116 -13.27 -16.32 12.26
N MET A 117 -14.33 -16.83 12.88
CA MET A 117 -15.46 -17.44 12.16
C MET A 117 -16.12 -16.45 11.17
N LEU A 118 -16.05 -15.15 11.45
CA LEU A 118 -16.61 -14.11 10.57
C LEU A 118 -15.78 -13.85 9.32
N PHE A 119 -14.51 -14.28 9.28
CA PHE A 119 -13.56 -13.94 8.21
C PHE A 119 -13.06 -15.14 7.42
N ARG A 120 -13.63 -16.33 7.65
CA ARG A 120 -13.23 -17.54 6.92
C ARG A 120 -13.57 -17.40 5.43
N HIS A 121 -12.53 -17.20 4.61
CA HIS A 121 -12.50 -17.64 3.23
C HIS A 121 -12.01 -19.10 3.18
N ALA A 122 -12.55 -19.91 2.27
CA ALA A 122 -12.33 -21.35 2.11
C ALA A 122 -10.90 -21.76 1.67
N LYS A 123 -9.85 -21.06 2.12
CA LYS A 123 -8.47 -21.49 1.99
C LYS A 123 -7.84 -21.55 3.37
N GLU A 124 -7.97 -22.72 3.98
CA GLU A 124 -7.16 -23.10 5.12
C GLU A 124 -5.69 -23.02 4.72
N GLU A 125 -4.95 -22.11 5.35
CA GLU A 125 -3.48 -22.05 5.22
C GLU A 125 -2.90 -23.32 5.85
N GLN A 126 -2.66 -24.35 5.02
CA GLN A 126 -2.13 -25.65 5.42
C GLN A 126 -0.61 -25.67 5.67
N GLY A 127 0.08 -24.52 5.62
CA GLY A 127 1.54 -24.49 5.59
C GLY A 127 2.28 -24.70 6.92
N ASP A 128 1.66 -24.46 8.08
CA ASP A 128 2.33 -24.52 9.40
C ASP A 128 1.37 -24.92 10.55
N LYS A 129 0.15 -25.36 10.20
CA LYS A 129 -0.98 -25.54 11.14
C LYS A 129 -1.29 -27.01 11.41
N GLN A 130 -0.27 -27.87 11.36
CA GLN A 130 -0.44 -29.27 11.70
C GLN A 130 -0.24 -29.46 13.21
N GLY A 131 -1.10 -30.28 13.82
CA GLY A 131 -0.87 -30.76 15.17
C GLY A 131 0.37 -31.65 15.19
N LEU A 132 1.25 -31.43 16.16
CA LEU A 132 2.40 -32.30 16.38
C LEU A 132 1.97 -33.51 17.23
N PRO A 133 2.63 -34.66 17.08
CA PRO A 133 2.37 -35.81 17.94
C PRO A 133 2.72 -35.49 19.40
N VAL A 134 2.01 -36.13 20.32
CA VAL A 134 2.35 -36.08 21.75
C VAL A 134 3.62 -36.89 21.98
N LEU A 135 4.61 -36.27 22.61
CA LEU A 135 5.90 -36.88 22.96
C LEU A 135 6.23 -36.65 24.43
N ASN A 136 7.05 -37.52 24.99
CA ASN A 136 7.57 -37.39 26.35
C ASN A 136 9.03 -36.89 26.34
N ILE A 137 9.42 -36.19 27.41
CA ILE A 137 10.83 -35.79 27.61
C ILE A 137 11.68 -37.06 27.75
N GLY A 138 12.79 -37.10 27.02
CA GLY A 138 13.70 -38.26 27.01
C GLY A 138 13.28 -39.39 26.07
N GLN A 139 12.18 -39.23 25.32
CA GLN A 139 11.78 -40.21 24.31
C GLN A 139 12.80 -40.26 23.16
N ASN A 140 13.29 -41.46 22.85
CA ASN A 140 14.16 -41.69 21.70
C ASN A 140 13.31 -41.83 20.43
N LEU A 141 13.73 -41.13 19.38
CA LEU A 141 13.08 -41.15 18.06
C LEU A 141 14.11 -41.55 16.99
N ALA A 142 13.67 -42.33 16.01
CA ALA A 142 14.50 -42.68 14.86
C ALA A 142 14.34 -41.65 13.73
N VAL A 143 15.44 -41.25 13.11
CA VAL A 143 15.42 -40.45 11.89
C VAL A 143 15.15 -41.39 10.72
N VAL A 144 13.99 -41.24 10.07
CA VAL A 144 13.57 -42.11 8.95
C VAL A 144 14.10 -41.60 7.61
N ASN A 145 14.14 -40.28 7.42
CA ASN A 145 14.59 -39.65 6.18
C ASN A 145 15.22 -38.28 6.47
N THR A 146 16.11 -37.84 5.58
CA THR A 146 16.68 -36.49 5.56
C THR A 146 16.66 -35.98 4.12
N GLU A 147 16.26 -34.73 3.95
CA GLU A 147 16.23 -34.06 2.65
C GLU A 147 16.97 -32.72 2.73
N VAL A 148 17.71 -32.39 1.68
CA VAL A 148 18.37 -31.08 1.55
C VAL A 148 17.48 -30.18 0.71
N GLU A 149 16.79 -29.26 1.35
CA GLU A 149 15.97 -28.27 0.65
C GLU A 149 16.86 -27.20 0.00
N SER A 150 16.85 -27.17 -1.32
CA SER A 150 17.51 -26.11 -2.09
C SER A 150 16.60 -24.89 -2.19
N LEU A 151 16.89 -23.87 -1.38
CA LEU A 151 16.13 -22.61 -1.34
C LEU A 151 16.79 -21.50 -2.16
N LYS A 152 15.97 -20.55 -2.63
CA LYS A 152 16.42 -19.37 -3.38
C LYS A 152 15.81 -18.11 -2.79
N THR A 153 16.60 -17.05 -2.65
CA THR A 153 16.09 -15.73 -2.27
C THR A 153 15.24 -15.14 -3.39
N THR A 154 14.18 -14.43 -3.00
CA THR A 154 13.31 -13.73 -3.93
C THR A 154 13.48 -12.22 -3.76
N PRO A 155 13.43 -11.43 -4.84
CA PRO A 155 13.44 -9.97 -4.71
C PRO A 155 12.19 -9.48 -3.97
N PRO A 156 12.24 -8.27 -3.37
CA PRO A 156 11.07 -7.65 -2.76
C PRO A 156 9.90 -7.55 -3.76
N GLN A 157 8.70 -7.85 -3.28
CA GLN A 157 7.49 -7.73 -4.09
C GLN A 157 7.21 -6.26 -4.42
N HIS A 158 6.73 -6.00 -5.63
CA HIS A 158 6.18 -4.69 -5.97
C HIS A 158 4.97 -4.38 -5.08
N TYR A 159 4.75 -3.10 -4.81
CA TYR A 159 3.55 -2.67 -4.11
C TYR A 159 2.30 -3.02 -4.91
N THR A 160 1.25 -3.46 -4.25
CA THR A 160 -0.16 -3.30 -4.65
C THR A 160 -0.71 -1.99 -4.07
N GLU A 161 -1.89 -1.52 -4.51
CA GLU A 161 -2.53 -0.32 -3.94
C GLU A 161 -2.69 -0.43 -2.41
N GLY A 162 -3.14 -1.58 -1.90
CA GLY A 162 -3.28 -1.82 -0.47
C GLY A 162 -1.95 -1.78 0.28
N THR A 163 -0.90 -2.40 -0.27
CA THR A 163 0.43 -2.36 0.37
C THR A 163 1.10 -0.99 0.27
N LEU A 164 0.79 -0.21 -0.77
CA LEU A 164 1.28 1.16 -0.93
C LEU A 164 0.59 2.10 0.07
N LEU A 165 -0.73 2.02 0.22
CA LEU A 165 -1.47 2.73 1.27
C LEU A 165 -0.92 2.38 2.66
N THR A 166 -0.68 1.08 2.91
CA THR A 166 -0.05 0.60 4.15
C THR A 166 1.34 1.22 4.35
N ALA A 167 2.12 1.36 3.29
CA ALA A 167 3.44 1.98 3.33
C ALA A 167 3.37 3.50 3.61
N MET A 168 2.36 4.20 3.09
CA MET A 168 2.13 5.62 3.35
C MET A 168 1.78 5.87 4.82
N VAL A 169 0.93 5.02 5.41
CA VAL A 169 0.59 5.07 6.84
C VAL A 169 1.82 4.76 7.70
N ASN A 170 2.57 3.72 7.34
CA ASN A 170 3.73 3.26 8.12
C ASN A 170 5.05 3.82 7.61
N VAL A 171 5.04 5.05 7.09
CA VAL A 171 6.21 5.63 6.39
C VAL A 171 7.43 5.76 7.30
N ALA A 172 7.23 5.88 8.60
CA ALA A 172 8.30 5.97 9.60
C ALA A 172 9.33 4.83 9.48
N ARG A 173 8.95 3.64 8.98
CA ARG A 173 9.91 2.53 8.77
C ARG A 173 10.98 2.81 7.72
N PHE A 174 10.79 3.84 6.89
CA PHE A 174 11.71 4.25 5.82
C PHE A 174 12.59 5.45 6.21
N VAL A 175 12.38 6.04 7.38
CA VAL A 175 13.23 7.11 7.91
C VAL A 175 14.28 6.48 8.81
N THR A 176 15.46 7.06 8.93
CA THR A 176 16.53 6.58 9.81
C THR A 176 16.56 7.32 11.14
N ASP A 177 16.34 8.64 11.13
CA ASP A 177 16.32 9.50 12.32
C ASP A 177 15.16 9.13 13.28
N GLU A 178 15.50 8.80 14.52
CA GLU A 178 14.53 8.34 15.53
C GLU A 178 13.52 9.42 15.97
N ARG A 179 13.92 10.71 15.98
CA ARG A 179 13.02 11.80 16.31
C ARG A 179 11.97 11.97 15.22
N LEU A 180 12.39 11.97 13.96
CA LEU A 180 11.46 12.05 12.81
C LEU A 180 10.57 10.81 12.72
N LYS A 181 11.10 9.61 13.01
CA LYS A 181 10.31 8.38 13.10
C LYS A 181 9.20 8.49 14.13
N LYS A 182 9.52 8.95 15.35
CA LYS A 182 8.54 9.10 16.43
C LYS A 182 7.40 9.99 15.96
N GLN A 183 7.74 11.13 15.36
CA GLN A 183 6.75 12.08 14.90
C GLN A 183 5.88 11.55 13.74
N LEU A 184 6.46 10.81 12.80
CA LEU A 184 5.71 10.14 11.73
C LEU A 184 4.79 9.01 12.21
N ARG A 185 5.03 8.47 13.41
CA ARG A 185 4.15 7.48 14.07
C ARG A 185 3.03 8.14 14.87
N GLU A 186 3.31 9.31 15.44
CA GLU A 186 2.33 10.11 16.17
C GLU A 186 1.37 10.84 15.23
N THR A 187 1.85 11.21 14.04
CA THR A 187 1.05 11.66 12.90
C THR A 187 0.54 10.46 12.09
N GLU A 188 -0.44 10.67 11.20
CA GLU A 188 -0.99 9.58 10.38
C GLU A 188 -0.05 9.11 9.24
N GLY A 189 1.26 9.34 9.33
CA GLY A 189 2.23 9.07 8.27
C GLY A 189 2.14 10.08 7.12
N LEU A 190 2.26 9.63 5.86
CA LEU A 190 2.17 10.50 4.69
C LEU A 190 0.71 10.74 4.28
N GLY A 191 0.29 12.00 4.37
CA GLY A 191 -1.08 12.43 4.09
C GLY A 191 -2.07 11.91 5.15
N THR A 192 -3.30 12.41 5.08
CA THR A 192 -4.40 12.01 5.96
C THR A 192 -5.23 10.88 5.34
N GLU A 193 -6.01 10.15 6.13
CA GLU A 193 -6.92 9.10 5.63
C GLU A 193 -7.74 9.55 4.40
N ALA A 194 -8.27 10.77 4.41
CA ALA A 194 -9.09 11.32 3.33
C ALA A 194 -8.31 11.65 2.03
N THR A 195 -6.99 11.81 2.08
CA THR A 195 -6.19 12.33 0.95
C THR A 195 -5.31 11.28 0.25
N ARG A 196 -5.01 10.14 0.89
CA ARG A 196 -4.10 9.14 0.29
C ARG A 196 -4.62 8.55 -1.01
N ALA A 197 -5.92 8.27 -1.08
CA ALA A 197 -6.53 7.73 -2.29
C ALA A 197 -6.47 8.72 -3.48
N SER A 198 -6.71 10.01 -3.22
CA SER A 198 -6.66 11.05 -4.26
C SER A 198 -5.23 11.35 -4.72
N ILE A 199 -4.25 11.29 -3.80
CA ILE A 199 -2.82 11.36 -4.14
C ILE A 199 -2.45 10.21 -5.07
N MET A 200 -2.83 8.98 -4.74
CA MET A 200 -2.56 7.80 -5.58
C MET A 200 -3.21 7.94 -6.96
N LYS A 201 -4.47 8.37 -7.01
CA LYS A 201 -5.18 8.67 -8.27
C LYS A 201 -4.43 9.71 -9.09
N THR A 202 -3.95 10.78 -8.46
CA THR A 202 -3.17 11.83 -9.14
C THR A 202 -1.88 11.29 -9.76
N LEU A 203 -1.20 10.35 -9.09
CA LEU A 203 0.01 9.72 -9.63
C LEU A 203 -0.30 8.83 -10.86
N TYR A 204 -1.44 8.15 -10.89
CA TYR A 204 -1.93 7.43 -12.08
C TYR A 204 -2.33 8.38 -13.20
N ASP A 205 -3.15 9.40 -12.90
CA ASP A 205 -3.66 10.37 -13.86
C ASP A 205 -2.51 11.15 -14.53
N ARG A 206 -1.42 11.41 -13.80
CA ARG A 206 -0.18 12.02 -14.34
C ARG A 206 0.75 11.03 -15.05
N GLY A 207 0.44 9.74 -15.04
CA GLY A 207 1.24 8.70 -15.70
C GLY A 207 2.59 8.41 -15.03
N TYR A 208 2.74 8.69 -13.73
CA TYR A 208 3.97 8.40 -12.98
C TYR A 208 4.03 6.96 -12.46
N ILE A 209 2.86 6.38 -12.22
CA ILE A 209 2.69 4.97 -11.85
C ILE A 209 1.63 4.34 -12.74
N GLN A 210 1.69 3.02 -12.86
CA GLN A 210 0.72 2.23 -13.63
C GLN A 210 0.47 0.87 -12.98
N LYS A 211 -0.68 0.25 -13.29
CA LYS A 211 -0.98 -1.12 -12.87
C LYS A 211 -0.35 -2.13 -13.83
N LYS A 212 0.30 -3.16 -13.28
CA LYS A 212 0.74 -4.37 -13.98
C LYS A 212 0.20 -5.57 -13.22
N GLY A 213 -0.92 -6.12 -13.67
CA GLY A 213 -1.70 -7.08 -12.88
C GLY A 213 -2.18 -6.44 -11.57
N LYS A 214 -1.85 -7.06 -10.44
CA LYS A 214 -2.17 -6.52 -9.10
C LYS A 214 -1.13 -5.52 -8.58
N SER A 215 0.02 -5.41 -9.24
CA SER A 215 1.13 -4.56 -8.81
C SER A 215 1.02 -3.16 -9.38
N VAL A 216 1.52 -2.20 -8.61
CA VAL A 216 1.74 -0.80 -8.95
C VAL A 216 3.23 -0.64 -9.24
N ILE A 217 3.55 -0.17 -10.44
CA ILE A 217 4.94 0.02 -10.90
C ILE A 217 5.15 1.46 -11.36
N SER A 218 6.34 2.00 -11.11
CA SER A 218 6.73 3.32 -11.63
C SER A 218 6.99 3.26 -13.13
N THR A 219 6.49 4.26 -13.85
CA THR A 219 6.73 4.44 -15.28
C THR A 219 8.12 5.03 -15.53
N SER A 220 8.55 5.10 -16.78
CA SER A 220 9.76 5.85 -17.15
C SER A 220 9.68 7.32 -16.73
N ALA A 221 8.52 7.95 -16.91
CA ALA A 221 8.26 9.33 -16.49
C ALA A 221 8.36 9.50 -14.97
N GLY A 222 7.75 8.59 -14.19
CA GLY A 222 7.84 8.62 -12.73
C GLY A 222 9.27 8.45 -12.22
N LYS A 223 10.03 7.51 -12.80
CA LYS A 223 11.45 7.31 -12.49
C LYS A 223 12.27 8.55 -12.82
N MET A 224 12.07 9.14 -14.00
CA MET A 224 12.77 10.37 -14.41
C MET A 224 12.51 11.52 -13.44
N LEU A 225 11.25 11.73 -13.05
CA LEU A 225 10.90 12.76 -12.07
C LEU A 225 11.65 12.53 -10.75
N ILE A 226 11.55 11.32 -10.19
CA ILE A 226 12.23 10.98 -8.93
C ILE A 226 13.75 11.06 -9.07
N THR A 227 14.35 10.73 -10.21
CA THR A 227 15.80 10.88 -10.42
C THR A 227 16.24 12.34 -10.35
N ASN A 228 15.44 13.26 -10.90
CA ASN A 228 15.80 14.68 -11.04
C ASN A 228 15.40 15.57 -9.86
N LEU A 229 14.57 15.09 -8.94
CA LEU A 229 14.26 15.87 -7.73
C LEU A 229 15.46 15.90 -6.76
N PRO A 230 15.63 16.95 -5.94
CA PRO A 230 16.55 16.94 -4.80
C PRO A 230 16.20 15.83 -3.80
N THR A 231 17.21 15.27 -3.13
CA THR A 231 17.02 14.19 -2.14
C THR A 231 16.04 14.58 -1.04
N ALA A 232 16.11 15.82 -0.55
CA ALA A 232 15.22 16.33 0.50
C ALA A 232 13.72 16.24 0.14
N LEU A 233 13.35 16.37 -1.14
CA LEU A 233 11.95 16.28 -1.58
C LEU A 233 11.44 14.83 -1.71
N LYS A 234 12.36 13.85 -1.71
CA LYS A 234 12.03 12.41 -1.79
C LYS A 234 11.96 11.78 -0.40
N ASP A 235 12.52 12.44 0.60
CA ASP A 235 12.64 11.93 1.96
C ASP A 235 11.35 12.24 2.76
N PRO A 236 10.63 11.23 3.26
CA PRO A 236 9.45 11.44 4.08
C PRO A 236 9.73 12.14 5.41
N GLY A 237 10.99 12.21 5.85
CA GLY A 237 11.41 13.02 6.99
C GLY A 237 11.09 14.51 6.83
N LEU A 238 11.04 15.03 5.60
CA LEU A 238 10.62 16.42 5.36
C LEU A 238 9.15 16.64 5.78
N THR A 239 8.26 15.68 5.50
CA THR A 239 6.88 15.76 5.96
C THR A 239 6.80 15.76 7.48
N ALA A 240 7.62 14.95 8.16
CA ALA A 240 7.72 14.97 9.61
C ALA A 240 8.07 16.38 10.14
N LEU A 241 9.10 17.01 9.55
CA LEU A 241 9.50 18.36 9.95
C LEU A 241 8.37 19.39 9.79
N TRP A 242 7.58 19.29 8.72
CA TRP A 242 6.44 20.19 8.51
C TRP A 242 5.32 19.97 9.51
N GLU A 243 4.92 18.73 9.76
CA GLU A 243 3.94 18.42 10.81
C GLU A 243 4.42 18.93 12.18
N GLN A 244 5.75 18.99 12.40
CA GLN A 244 6.30 19.44 13.67
C GLN A 244 6.07 20.93 13.84
N ALA A 245 6.38 21.67 12.78
CA ALA A 245 6.20 23.10 12.76
C ALA A 245 4.71 23.48 12.85
N LEU A 246 3.82 22.73 12.19
CA LEU A 246 2.38 22.94 12.29
C LEU A 246 1.86 22.72 13.72
N ASN A 247 2.33 21.67 14.41
CA ASN A 247 2.00 21.46 15.82
C ASN A 247 2.55 22.58 16.71
N GLN A 248 3.79 23.03 16.47
CA GLN A 248 4.36 24.16 17.21
C GLN A 248 3.56 25.46 17.02
N ILE A 249 2.96 25.67 15.84
CA ILE A 249 2.04 26.80 15.62
C ILE A 249 0.76 26.62 16.44
N ALA A 250 0.15 25.42 16.40
CA ALA A 250 -1.07 25.13 17.17
C ALA A 250 -0.85 25.30 18.69
N GLU A 251 0.34 24.94 19.18
CA GLU A 251 0.77 25.09 20.58
C GLU A 251 1.32 26.49 20.92
N LYS A 252 1.28 27.44 19.96
CA LYS A 252 1.81 28.81 20.10
C LYS A 252 3.31 28.91 20.43
N GLN A 253 4.09 27.89 20.08
CA GLN A 253 5.56 27.84 20.20
C GLN A 253 6.28 28.40 18.97
N MET A 254 5.60 28.52 17.84
CA MET A 254 6.10 29.13 16.61
C MET A 254 5.03 30.04 16.01
N SER A 255 5.41 31.21 15.49
CA SER A 255 4.47 32.07 14.78
C SER A 255 4.24 31.55 13.34
N LEU A 256 3.04 31.78 12.80
CA LEU A 256 2.77 31.50 11.38
C LEU A 256 3.74 32.26 10.46
N GLN A 257 4.10 33.49 10.83
CA GLN A 257 5.04 34.31 10.06
C GLN A 257 6.42 33.66 9.96
N ASP A 258 6.98 33.17 11.07
CA ASP A 258 8.28 32.51 11.08
C ASP A 258 8.27 31.23 10.24
N PHE A 259 7.17 30.46 10.31
CA PHE A 259 6.99 29.28 9.47
C PHE A 259 6.98 29.64 7.99
N MET A 260 6.18 30.63 7.60
CA MET A 260 6.07 31.06 6.20
C MET A 260 7.39 31.60 5.64
N GLN A 261 8.15 32.35 6.43
CA GLN A 261 9.49 32.82 6.04
C GLN A 261 10.46 31.66 5.75
N LYS A 262 10.45 30.62 6.60
CA LYS A 262 11.26 29.41 6.38
C LYS A 262 10.84 28.66 5.11
N GLN A 263 9.54 28.57 4.83
CA GLN A 263 9.05 27.95 3.60
C GLN A 263 9.47 28.74 2.36
N GLU A 264 9.40 30.07 2.40
CA GLU A 264 9.85 30.91 1.30
C GLU A 264 11.34 30.72 1.01
N GLN A 265 12.17 30.74 2.06
CA GLN A 265 13.62 30.51 1.94
C GLN A 265 13.91 29.13 1.34
N PHE A 266 13.20 28.09 1.79
CA PHE A 266 13.35 26.74 1.26
C PHE A 266 12.97 26.65 -0.22
N VAL A 267 11.85 27.25 -0.62
CA VAL A 267 11.42 27.30 -2.04
C VAL A 267 12.44 28.04 -2.90
N ARG A 268 12.95 29.20 -2.44
CA ARG A 268 14.00 29.96 -3.14
C ARG A 268 15.26 29.11 -3.35
N TYR A 269 15.69 28.40 -2.31
CA TYR A 269 16.81 27.46 -2.38
C TYR A 269 16.56 26.34 -3.41
N LEU A 270 15.38 25.74 -3.42
CA LEU A 270 15.02 24.70 -4.38
C LEU A 270 15.03 25.23 -5.82
N ILE A 271 14.49 26.42 -6.07
CA ILE A 271 14.49 27.04 -7.42
C ILE A 271 15.92 27.28 -7.90
N GLN A 272 16.79 27.82 -7.04
CA GLN A 272 18.20 28.06 -7.40
C GLN A 272 18.95 26.76 -7.66
N THR A 273 18.71 25.72 -6.86
CA THR A 273 19.38 24.42 -6.97
C THR A 273 18.92 23.67 -8.22
N CYS A 274 17.60 23.57 -8.43
CA CYS A 274 17.03 22.86 -9.57
C CYS A 274 17.23 23.63 -10.88
N GLY A 275 17.21 24.97 -10.86
CA GLY A 275 17.39 25.81 -12.05
C GLY A 275 18.81 25.76 -12.63
N ARG A 276 19.79 25.31 -11.84
CA ARG A 276 21.20 25.12 -12.26
C ARG A 276 21.55 23.67 -12.59
N GLN A 277 20.64 22.73 -12.36
CA GLN A 277 20.89 21.31 -12.59
C GLN A 277 20.44 20.91 -13.99
N ASP A 278 21.34 20.26 -14.73
CA ASP A 278 20.98 19.58 -15.97
C ASP A 278 20.04 18.41 -15.69
N ILE A 279 18.92 18.36 -16.42
CA ILE A 279 17.93 17.31 -16.26
C ILE A 279 18.47 16.02 -16.89
N LYS A 280 18.69 15.01 -16.05
CA LYS A 280 19.04 13.65 -16.48
C LYS A 280 17.82 12.99 -17.10
N MET A 281 17.77 13.00 -18.43
CA MET A 281 16.65 12.45 -19.21
C MET A 281 16.66 10.92 -19.34
N GLY A 282 17.74 10.25 -18.92
CA GLY A 282 17.89 8.79 -19.06
C GLY A 282 17.77 8.32 -20.53
N ASN A 283 17.61 7.01 -20.74
CA ASN A 283 17.34 6.43 -22.07
C ASN A 283 15.87 6.57 -22.49
N VAL A 284 15.25 7.72 -22.18
CA VAL A 284 13.92 8.02 -22.71
C VAL A 284 14.14 8.59 -24.10
N GLU A 285 13.67 7.89 -25.14
CA GLU A 285 13.58 8.43 -26.49
C GLU A 285 12.68 9.67 -26.47
N ILE A 286 13.28 10.82 -26.19
CA ILE A 286 12.63 12.11 -26.32
C ILE A 286 12.56 12.38 -27.81
N LYS A 287 11.35 12.27 -28.36
CA LYS A 287 11.10 12.69 -29.72
C LYS A 287 11.38 14.19 -29.80
N LYS A 288 12.45 14.57 -30.49
CA LYS A 288 12.84 15.97 -30.68
C LYS A 288 11.95 16.59 -31.76
N CYS A 289 11.60 17.85 -31.56
CA CYS A 289 10.93 18.65 -32.57
C CYS A 289 11.87 18.80 -33.78
N PRO A 290 11.43 18.44 -35.00
CA PRO A 290 12.26 18.62 -36.19
C PRO A 290 12.47 20.10 -36.55
N GLU A 291 11.62 21.02 -36.06
CA GLU A 291 11.74 22.45 -36.37
C GLU A 291 12.70 23.19 -35.44
N CYS A 292 12.74 22.85 -34.15
CA CYS A 292 13.52 23.63 -33.17
C CYS A 292 14.39 22.78 -32.23
N GLY A 293 14.41 21.47 -32.39
CA GLY A 293 15.19 20.54 -31.56
C GLY A 293 14.68 20.36 -30.12
N LYS A 294 13.72 21.18 -29.66
CA LYS A 294 13.12 21.07 -28.32
C LYS A 294 12.28 19.78 -28.17
N PRO A 295 12.10 19.25 -26.95
CA PRO A 295 11.29 18.05 -26.73
C PRO A 295 9.84 18.19 -27.22
N LEU A 296 9.30 17.10 -27.80
CA LEU A 296 7.86 16.97 -28.04
C LEU A 296 7.17 16.36 -26.82
N ARG A 297 5.95 16.83 -26.52
CA ARG A 297 5.08 16.29 -25.47
C ARG A 297 3.81 15.73 -26.10
N LYS A 298 3.45 14.49 -25.74
CA LYS A 298 2.16 13.90 -26.11
C LYS A 298 1.03 14.65 -25.39
N ARG A 299 0.03 15.09 -26.15
CA ARG A 299 -1.17 15.81 -25.71
C ARG A 299 -2.39 15.14 -26.34
N THR A 300 -3.53 15.21 -25.67
CA THR A 300 -4.80 14.68 -26.18
C THR A 300 -5.67 15.84 -26.62
N GLY A 301 -6.07 15.85 -27.90
CA GLY A 301 -6.96 16.86 -28.48
C GLY A 301 -8.28 16.25 -28.94
N LYS A 302 -9.17 17.09 -29.49
CA LYS A 302 -10.48 16.66 -30.02
C LYS A 302 -10.38 15.55 -31.08
N ASN A 303 -9.25 15.46 -31.79
CA ASN A 303 -9.01 14.49 -32.87
C ASN A 303 -8.06 13.35 -32.45
N GLY A 304 -7.90 13.11 -31.15
CA GLY A 304 -7.02 12.08 -30.59
C GLY A 304 -5.66 12.60 -30.13
N ASP A 305 -4.76 11.67 -29.86
CA ASP A 305 -3.42 11.98 -29.35
C ASP A 305 -2.49 12.58 -30.40
N PHE A 306 -1.78 13.64 -30.05
CA PHE A 306 -0.76 14.30 -30.88
C PHE A 306 0.46 14.67 -30.05
N TRP A 307 1.60 14.84 -30.70
CA TRP A 307 2.85 15.33 -30.10
C TRP A 307 2.99 16.81 -30.42
N GLY A 308 2.95 17.67 -29.41
CA GLY A 308 3.15 19.11 -29.55
C GLY A 308 4.51 19.55 -29.02
N CYS A 309 5.16 20.49 -29.70
CA CYS A 309 6.42 21.07 -29.24
C CYS A 309 6.26 21.76 -27.87
N MET A 310 7.22 21.52 -26.96
CA MET A 310 7.27 22.24 -25.68
C MET A 310 7.70 23.71 -25.84
N GLY A 311 8.17 24.11 -27.01
CA GLY A 311 8.52 25.49 -27.34
C GLY A 311 7.35 26.38 -27.77
N TYR A 312 6.10 25.92 -27.63
CA TYR A 312 4.91 26.73 -27.93
C TYR A 312 4.80 27.93 -26.97
N PRO A 313 4.42 29.14 -27.44
CA PRO A 313 3.97 29.49 -28.79
C PRO A 313 5.08 29.83 -29.79
N GLN A 314 6.35 29.83 -29.37
CA GLN A 314 7.49 30.18 -30.24
C GLN A 314 7.79 29.10 -31.29
N CYS A 315 7.34 27.86 -31.08
CA CYS A 315 7.36 26.78 -32.06
C CYS A 315 6.03 26.00 -31.96
N ASN A 316 5.30 25.98 -33.07
CA ASN A 316 3.93 25.44 -33.14
C ASN A 316 3.88 24.04 -33.77
N TYR A 317 5.02 23.35 -33.89
CA TYR A 317 5.08 22.00 -34.44
C TYR A 317 4.16 21.03 -33.69
N VAL A 318 3.35 20.30 -34.45
CA VAL A 318 2.44 19.25 -33.99
C VAL A 318 2.52 18.04 -34.91
N GLU A 319 2.56 16.84 -34.33
CA GLU A 319 2.54 15.58 -35.07
C GLU A 319 1.44 14.65 -34.56
N SER A 320 0.50 14.24 -35.40
CA SER A 320 -0.61 13.37 -35.00
C SER A 320 -0.17 11.91 -34.80
N SER A 321 -0.69 11.24 -33.77
CA SER A 321 -0.40 9.82 -33.53
C SER A 321 -1.24 8.86 -34.41
N THR A 322 -2.10 9.40 -35.28
CA THR A 322 -2.94 8.63 -36.21
C THR A 322 -2.22 8.41 -37.54
N LYS A 323 -1.51 7.28 -37.68
CA LYS A 323 -1.03 6.83 -38.98
C LYS A 323 -2.23 6.56 -39.91
N LYS A 324 -2.44 7.43 -40.90
CA LYS A 324 -3.14 7.04 -42.15
C LYS A 324 -2.34 5.89 -42.76
N LYS A 325 -2.97 4.71 -42.93
CA LYS A 325 -2.46 3.66 -43.81
C LYS A 325 -2.23 4.27 -45.19
N LYS A 326 -0.98 4.42 -45.62
CA LYS A 326 -0.64 4.54 -47.04
C LYS A 326 -0.18 3.16 -47.52
N SER A 327 -0.87 2.70 -48.55
CA SER A 327 -0.68 1.46 -49.28
C SER A 327 0.71 1.36 -49.91
N GLY A 328 1.31 0.18 -49.80
CA GLY A 328 2.16 -0.44 -50.83
C GLY A 328 3.53 0.18 -51.13
N LYS A 329 4.58 -0.43 -50.57
CA LYS A 329 5.69 -0.99 -51.37
C LYS A 329 6.32 -2.16 -50.62
N LYS A 330 6.29 -3.33 -51.27
CA LYS A 330 6.92 -4.57 -50.81
C LYS A 330 8.44 -4.36 -50.72
N TYR A 331 9.04 -4.72 -49.59
CA TYR A 331 10.39 -5.26 -49.54
C TYR A 331 10.38 -6.48 -48.61
N SER A 332 11.08 -7.50 -49.07
CA SER A 332 11.11 -8.87 -48.59
C SER A 332 11.59 -9.03 -47.15
N SER A 333 11.00 -10.01 -46.47
CA SER A 333 11.43 -10.55 -45.19
C SER A 333 12.90 -10.99 -45.22
N VAL A 334 13.71 -10.45 -44.32
CA VAL A 334 14.93 -11.13 -43.86
C VAL A 334 14.73 -11.54 -42.41
N ASN A 335 14.89 -12.84 -42.22
CA ASN A 335 14.71 -13.63 -41.01
C ASN A 335 15.86 -13.33 -40.02
N LEU A 336 15.54 -12.77 -38.85
CA LEU A 336 16.49 -12.37 -37.80
C LEU A 336 16.91 -13.56 -36.90
N SER A 337 17.25 -14.69 -37.53
CA SER A 337 17.84 -15.87 -36.86
C SER A 337 19.36 -15.95 -36.98
N GLN A 338 20.06 -14.87 -37.41
CA GLN A 338 21.52 -14.88 -37.58
C GLN A 338 22.18 -13.52 -37.24
N GLN A 339 22.03 -13.03 -36.01
CA GLN A 339 22.86 -11.93 -35.52
C GLN A 339 23.31 -12.09 -34.05
N PHE A 340 23.58 -13.34 -33.65
CA PHE A 340 24.43 -13.66 -32.50
C PHE A 340 25.82 -14.04 -33.02
N ALA A 341 26.71 -13.06 -33.18
CA ALA A 341 28.17 -13.24 -33.11
C ALA A 341 28.86 -11.88 -33.26
N LYS A 342 29.87 -11.64 -32.41
CA LYS A 342 30.82 -10.51 -32.36
C LYS A 342 30.39 -9.31 -31.52
N LEU A 343 30.76 -9.34 -30.24
CA LEU A 343 31.63 -8.30 -29.66
C LEU A 343 32.28 -8.85 -28.36
N HIS A 344 33.23 -9.77 -28.54
CA HIS A 344 34.31 -9.99 -27.58
C HIS A 344 35.54 -9.25 -28.12
N GLN A 345 36.31 -8.65 -27.20
CA GLN A 345 37.51 -7.82 -27.40
C GLN A 345 37.25 -6.33 -27.64
N GLN A 346 37.29 -5.57 -26.55
CA GLN A 346 38.33 -4.55 -26.28
C GLN A 346 37.89 -3.75 -25.04
N VAL A 347 38.50 -4.04 -23.90
CA VAL A 347 39.17 -3.09 -22.97
C VAL A 347 39.89 -3.98 -21.95
N LYS A 348 41.22 -3.98 -22.06
CA LYS A 348 42.14 -4.27 -20.95
C LYS A 348 42.17 -3.05 -20.04
#